data_AF-A0A662G944-F1
#
_entry.id   AF-A0A662G944-F1
#
_cell.length_a   1.000
_cell.length_b   1.000
_cell.length_c   1.000
_cell.angle_alpha   90.00
_cell.angle_beta   90.00
_cell.angle_gamma   90.00
#
_symmetry.space_group_name_H-M   'P 1'
#
loop_
_entity.id
_entity.type
_entity.pdbx_description
1 polymer ?
#
loop_
_entity_poly.entity_id
_entity_poly.type
_entity_poly.pdbx_seq_one_letter_code
_entity_poly.pdbx_strand_id
1 'polypeptide(L)'
;MPKLFIKLHDEYLLRTSQDTLFELVIWGKAGDYYGVVITPLREESLSKGESIHVRITDERRIGWMTKESLRNFLKKAENVLLISDEGMFIVSEEKK
;
A
#
# COMPACT_ATOMS: atom_id res chain seq x y z
N MET A 1 -7.33 -12.97 -13.96
CA MET A 1 -6.71 -12.01 -13.03
C MET A 1 -6.12 -12.78 -11.86
N PRO A 2 -4.87 -12.51 -11.45
CA PRO A 2 -4.31 -13.10 -10.23
C PRO A 2 -5.19 -12.75 -9.04
N LYS A 3 -5.35 -13.70 -8.11
CA LYS A 3 -6.08 -13.47 -6.85
C LYS A 3 -5.16 -12.72 -5.91
N LEU A 4 -5.54 -11.50 -5.53
CA LEU A 4 -4.90 -10.76 -4.46
C LEU A 4 -5.40 -11.29 -3.12
N PHE A 5 -4.48 -11.74 -2.27
CA PHE A 5 -4.78 -12.16 -0.90
C PHE A 5 -4.25 -11.08 0.05
N ILE A 6 -5.16 -10.42 0.76
CA ILE A 6 -4.82 -9.44 1.80
C ILE A 6 -5.03 -10.10 3.15
N LYS A 7 -4.00 -10.09 3.99
CA LYS A 7 -4.03 -10.65 5.34
C LYS A 7 -4.24 -9.56 6.39
N LEU A 8 -4.70 -9.98 7.55
CA LEU A 8 -4.75 -9.11 8.73
C LEU A 8 -3.32 -8.86 9.22
N HIS A 9 -3.08 -7.66 9.71
CA HIS A 9 -1.83 -7.15 10.31
C HIS A 9 -0.66 -6.95 9.34
N ASP A 10 -0.80 -7.34 8.08
CA ASP A 10 0.12 -6.94 7.02
C ASP A 10 -0.12 -5.47 6.64
N GLU A 11 0.96 -4.80 6.24
CA GLU A 11 0.95 -3.44 5.71
C GLU A 11 1.13 -3.47 4.19
N TYR A 12 0.40 -2.61 3.48
CA TYR A 12 0.39 -2.59 2.02
C TYR A 12 0.59 -1.18 1.49
N LEU A 13 1.45 -1.05 0.50
CA LEU A 13 1.59 0.16 -0.31
C LEU A 13 0.70 0.05 -1.55
N LEU A 14 -0.22 0.99 -1.71
CA LEU A 14 -1.14 1.09 -2.83
C LEU A 14 -0.73 2.28 -3.70
N ARG A 15 -0.54 2.05 -5.00
CA ARG A 15 -0.37 3.13 -5.99
C ARG A 15 -1.57 3.17 -6.92
N THR A 16 -2.19 4.34 -7.06
CA THR A 16 -3.30 4.57 -8.00
C THR A 16 -2.79 5.07 -9.35
N SER A 17 -3.66 5.05 -10.37
CA SER A 17 -3.39 5.59 -11.70
C SER A 17 -3.13 7.10 -11.73
N GLN A 18 -3.50 7.80 -10.66
CA GLN A 18 -3.27 9.23 -10.46
C GLN A 18 -1.98 9.51 -9.69
N ASP A 19 -1.10 8.51 -9.60
CA ASP A 19 0.18 8.57 -8.88
C ASP A 19 0.03 8.92 -7.38
N THR A 20 -1.14 8.61 -6.81
CA THR A 20 -1.39 8.77 -5.39
C THR A 20 -1.00 7.50 -4.65
N LEU A 21 -0.26 7.67 -3.55
CA LEU A 21 0.18 6.57 -2.71
C LEU A 21 -0.67 6.48 -1.44
N PHE A 22 -0.97 5.26 -1.01
CA PHE A 22 -1.60 5.00 0.28
C PHE A 22 -0.89 3.84 0.97
N GLU A 23 -0.67 3.98 2.27
CA GLU A 23 -0.44 2.85 3.14
C GLU A 23 -1.81 2.31 3.60
N LEU A 24 -1.97 0.99 3.59
CA LEU A 24 -3.15 0.29 4.10
C LEU A 24 -2.72 -0.77 5.10
N VAL A 25 -3.31 -0.74 6.29
CA VAL A 25 -3.21 -1.82 7.29
C VAL A 25 -4.60 -2.34 7.59
N ILE A 26 -4.79 -3.66 7.61
CA ILE A 26 -6.04 -4.28 8.07
C ILE A 26 -5.84 -4.88 9.45
N TRP A 27 -6.38 -4.26 10.49
CA TRP A 27 -6.11 -4.66 11.88
C TRP A 27 -7.16 -5.58 12.49
N GLY A 28 -8.30 -5.80 11.82
CA GLY A 28 -9.36 -6.65 12.37
C GLY A 28 -10.44 -7.06 11.37
N LYS A 29 -11.25 -8.06 11.75
CA LYS A 29 -12.42 -8.55 11.00
C LYS A 29 -13.58 -8.81 11.94
N ALA A 30 -14.77 -8.31 11.61
CA ALA A 30 -16.00 -8.52 12.34
C ALA A 30 -17.14 -8.81 11.34
N GLY A 31 -17.51 -10.09 11.18
CA GLY A 31 -18.46 -10.50 10.14
C GLY A 31 -17.94 -10.13 8.74
N ASP A 32 -18.68 -9.28 8.03
CA ASP A 32 -18.34 -8.72 6.71
C ASP A 32 -17.63 -7.35 6.79
N TYR A 33 -17.27 -6.88 7.99
CA TYR A 33 -16.51 -5.66 8.19
C TYR A 33 -15.03 -5.95 8.44
N TYR A 34 -14.17 -5.04 7.99
CA TYR A 34 -12.73 -5.04 8.18
C TYR A 34 -12.31 -3.72 8.83
N GLY A 35 -11.54 -3.81 9.90
CA GLY A 35 -10.91 -2.68 10.54
C GLY A 35 -9.69 -2.27 9.72
N VAL A 36 -9.64 -1.03 9.26
CA VAL A 36 -8.58 -0.51 8.40
C VAL A 36 -7.93 0.74 8.99
N VAL A 37 -6.65 0.91 8.69
CA VAL A 37 -5.93 2.19 8.74
C VAL A 37 -5.52 2.52 7.31
N ILE A 38 -5.87 3.72 6.84
CA ILE A 38 -5.48 4.23 5.53
C ILE A 38 -4.70 5.52 5.74
N THR A 39 -3.43 5.53 5.33
CA THR A 39 -2.55 6.71 5.40
C THR A 39 -2.27 7.22 3.99
N PRO A 40 -2.77 8.40 3.59
CA PRO A 40 -2.35 9.03 2.34
C PRO A 40 -0.86 9.41 2.40
N LEU A 41 -0.13 9.02 1.36
CA LEU A 41 1.29 9.28 1.19
C LEU A 41 1.50 10.19 -0.02
N ARG A 42 2.44 11.13 0.09
CA ARG A 42 2.89 11.93 -1.04
C ARG A 42 4.36 11.69 -1.28
N GLU A 43 4.67 11.40 -2.53
CA GLU A 43 6.04 11.32 -3.00
C GLU A 43 6.68 12.71 -2.93
N GLU A 44 7.79 12.81 -2.21
CA GLU A 44 8.66 13.97 -2.21
C GLU A 44 9.73 13.75 -3.28
N SER A 45 9.66 14.57 -4.34
CA SER A 45 10.72 14.61 -5.35
C SER A 45 11.96 15.25 -4.73
N LEU A 46 12.88 14.42 -4.25
CA LEU A 46 14.25 14.86 -4.06
C LEU A 46 14.90 14.93 -5.43
N SER A 47 15.44 16.10 -5.77
CA SER A 47 16.21 16.28 -6.98
C SER A 47 17.44 15.37 -6.93
N LYS A 48 17.35 14.28 -7.71
CA LYS A 48 18.32 13.17 -7.88
C LYS A 48 18.20 12.06 -6.83
N GLY A 49 17.57 10.95 -7.20
CA GLY A 49 17.72 9.68 -6.48
C GLY A 49 16.77 8.59 -6.95
N GLU A 50 17.27 7.36 -7.00
CA GLU A 50 16.57 6.11 -7.34
C GLU A 50 15.60 5.64 -6.23
N SER A 51 15.23 6.52 -5.29
CA SER A 51 14.41 6.23 -4.12
C SER A 51 13.13 7.09 -4.10
N ILE A 52 12.00 6.45 -3.82
CA ILE A 52 10.73 7.13 -3.56
C ILE A 52 10.73 7.52 -2.08
N HIS A 53 10.90 8.80 -1.79
CA HIS A 53 10.66 9.33 -0.44
C HIS A 53 9.18 9.64 -0.30
N VAL A 54 8.52 9.04 0.69
CA VAL A 54 7.10 9.32 0.97
C VAL A 54 6.97 10.08 2.29
N ARG A 55 6.14 11.11 2.29
CA ARG A 55 5.67 11.76 3.52
C ARG A 55 4.20 11.44 3.74
N ILE A 56 3.82 11.33 5.01
CA ILE A 56 2.41 11.31 5.41
C ILE A 56 1.87 12.73 5.19
N THR A 57 0.89 12.90 4.31
CA THR A 57 0.32 14.24 4.02
C THR A 57 -0.87 14.59 4.88
N ASP A 58 -1.64 13.60 5.26
CA ASP A 58 -2.95 13.76 5.87
C ASP A 58 -3.04 12.97 7.18
N GLU A 59 -4.06 13.27 7.98
CA GLU A 59 -4.41 12.48 9.15
C GLU A 59 -4.74 11.04 8.76
N ARG A 60 -4.14 10.07 9.47
CA ARG A 60 -4.43 8.64 9.34
C ARG A 60 -5.92 8.40 9.53
N ARG A 61 -6.56 7.79 8.54
CA ARG A 61 -7.98 7.45 8.61
C ARG A 61 -8.13 6.05 9.19
N ILE A 62 -8.77 5.96 10.35
CA ILE A 62 -8.97 4.70 11.08
C ILE A 62 -10.47 4.42 11.14
N GLY A 63 -10.89 3.19 10.82
CA GLY A 63 -12.30 2.83 10.93
C GLY A 63 -12.62 1.43 10.42
N TRP A 64 -13.92 1.16 10.28
CA TRP A 64 -14.42 -0.09 9.75
C TRP A 64 -14.98 0.11 8.34
N MET A 65 -14.62 -0.77 7.41
CA MET A 65 -15.16 -0.82 6.05
C MET A 65 -15.87 -2.15 5.82
N THR A 66 -16.95 -2.16 5.05
CA THR A 66 -17.51 -3.42 4.56
C THR A 66 -16.53 -4.08 3.59
N LYS A 67 -16.63 -5.41 3.44
CA LYS A 67 -15.89 -6.20 2.45
C LYS A 67 -16.02 -5.63 1.04
N GLU A 68 -17.21 -5.15 0.68
CA GLU A 68 -17.46 -4.56 -0.63
C GLU A 68 -16.79 -3.20 -0.79
N SER A 69 -16.90 -2.31 0.20
CA SER A 69 -16.23 -1.00 0.17
C SER A 69 -14.71 -1.15 0.11
N LEU A 70 -14.13 -2.08 0.89
CA LEU A 70 -12.70 -2.37 0.86
C LEU A 70 -12.27 -2.92 -0.51
N ARG A 71 -13.04 -3.83 -1.10
CA ARG A 71 -12.78 -4.34 -2.45
C ARG A 71 -12.82 -3.22 -3.49
N ASN A 72 -13.81 -2.33 -3.41
CA ASN A 72 -13.95 -1.22 -4.34
C ASN A 72 -12.83 -0.17 -4.16
N PHE A 73 -12.34 0.00 -2.93
CA PHE A 73 -11.15 0.81 -2.66
C PHE A 73 -9.90 0.20 -3.31
N LEU A 74 -9.62 -1.08 -3.06
CA LEU A 74 -8.46 -1.79 -3.63
C LEU A 74 -8.47 -1.85 -5.16
N LYS A 75 -9.65 -1.91 -5.78
CA LYS A 75 -9.80 -1.86 -7.25
C LYS A 75 -9.32 -0.54 -7.88
N LYS A 76 -9.16 0.52 -7.10
CA LYS A 76 -8.61 1.81 -7.58
C LYS A 76 -7.08 1.81 -7.61
N ALA A 77 -6.44 0.86 -6.93
CA ALA A 77 -5.01 0.69 -6.98
C ALA A 77 -4.63 -0.04 -8.27
N GLU A 78 -3.65 0.49 -8.99
CA GLU A 78 -2.98 -0.23 -10.08
C GLU A 78 -2.05 -1.28 -9.51
N ASN A 79 -1.34 -0.92 -8.44
CA ASN A 79 -0.39 -1.79 -7.75
C ASN A 79 -0.75 -1.89 -6.27
N VAL A 80 -0.70 -3.12 -5.74
CA VAL A 80 -0.80 -3.44 -4.32
C VAL A 80 0.45 -4.22 -3.94
N LEU A 81 1.34 -3.58 -3.17
CA LEU A 81 2.61 -4.13 -2.76
C LEU A 81 2.56 -4.43 -1.27
N LEU A 82 2.94 -5.65 -0.87
CA LEU A 82 3.16 -5.97 0.53
C LEU A 82 4.42 -5.23 1.00
N ILE A 83 4.31 -4.49 2.09
CA ILE A 83 5.45 -3.94 2.81
C ILE A 83 5.97 -5.06 3.72
N SER A 84 7.25 -5.37 3.60
CA SER A 84 7.89 -6.41 4.40
C SER A 84 9.26 -5.94 4.83
N ASP A 85 9.60 -6.21 6.09
CA ASP A 85 10.94 -6.05 6.62
C ASP A 85 11.90 -7.14 6.12
N GLU A 86 11.35 -8.17 5.45
CA GLU A 86 12.09 -9.28 4.86
C GLU A 86 12.15 -9.13 3.34
N GLY A 87 13.36 -9.12 2.78
CA GLY A 87 13.56 -9.04 1.34
C GLY A 87 15.02 -9.25 0.94
N MET A 88 15.24 -9.79 -0.25
CA MET A 88 16.57 -9.92 -0.86
C MET A 88 16.49 -9.45 -2.30
N PHE A 89 17.39 -8.54 -2.69
CA PHE A 89 17.61 -8.18 -4.09
C PHE A 89 19.05 -8.52 -4.46
N ILE A 90 19.23 -9.12 -5.64
CA ILE A 90 20.55 -9.45 -6.16
C ILE A 90 20.89 -8.38 -7.20
N VAL A 91 21.98 -7.66 -6.97
CA VAL A 91 22.57 -6.77 -7.97
C VAL A 91 23.69 -7.53 -8.67
N SER A 92 23.49 -7.89 -9.94
CA SER A 92 24.60 -8.33 -10.80
C SER A 92 25.03 -7.14 -11.65
N GLU A 93 26.28 -6.69 -11.48
CA GLU A 93 26.88 -5.78 -12.45
C GLU A 93 27.06 -6.56 -13.77
N GLU A 94 26.34 -6.17 -14.82
CA GLU A 94 26.76 -6.55 -16.17
C GLU A 94 28.10 -5.88 -16.43
N LYS A 95 29.19 -6.67 -16.37
CA LYS A 95 30.49 -6.24 -16.88
C LYS A 95 30.34 -5.91 -18.37
N LYS A 96 30.24 -4.63 -18.69
CA LYS A 96 30.45 -4.12 -20.05
C LYS A 96 31.93 -4.13 -20.40
#